data_AF-A0A659RXK1-F1
#
_entry.id   AF-A0A659RXK1-F1
#
_cell.length_a   1.000
_cell.length_b   1.000
_cell.length_c   1.000
_cell.angle_alpha   90.00
_cell.angle_beta   90.00
_cell.angle_gamma   90.00
#
_symmetry.space_group_name_H-M   'P 1'
#
loop_
_entity.id
_entity.type
_entity.pdbx_description
1 polymer ?
#
loop_
_entity_poly.entity_id
_entity_poly.type
_entity_poly.pdbx_seq_one_letter_code
_entity_poly.pdbx_strand_id
1 'polypeptide(L)'
;GAPLITDRTRLERAESIREKGTIRSQFFRGQVDKYTWRDIGSSYLMSDLQAAYLWAQLEAADRINQQRLSLWQTYYDALTPLARAGRIELPSIPENCGHNAHMFYIKLRDIADRSALINFLKEAEILAVIQYWRFI
;
A
#
# COMPACT_ATOMS: atom_id res chain seq x y z
N GLY A 1 -7.02 5.52 3.36
CA GLY A 1 -6.12 5.87 2.24
C GLY A 1 -6.13 7.37 2.02
N ALA A 2 -5.28 7.88 1.14
CA ALA A 2 -5.18 9.30 0.84
C ALA A 2 -4.95 9.53 -0.67
N PRO A 3 -5.85 10.20 -1.39
CA PRO A 3 -5.58 10.62 -2.76
C PRO A 3 -4.59 11.80 -2.74
N LEU A 4 -3.53 11.71 -3.54
CA LEU A 4 -2.60 12.81 -3.77
C LEU A 4 -2.97 13.53 -5.07
N ILE A 5 -3.34 14.80 -4.99
CA ILE A 5 -3.68 15.61 -6.16
C ILE A 5 -2.43 16.36 -6.61
N THR A 6 -1.81 15.89 -7.68
CA THR A 6 -0.59 16.50 -8.25
C THR A 6 -0.92 17.56 -9.31
N ASP A 7 -1.99 17.36 -10.07
CA ASP A 7 -2.52 18.33 -11.04
C ASP A 7 -3.39 19.38 -10.32
N ARG A 8 -2.86 20.60 -10.21
CA ARG A 8 -3.52 21.72 -9.50
C ARG A 8 -4.87 22.09 -10.10
N THR A 9 -5.09 21.85 -11.39
CA THR A 9 -6.37 22.17 -12.04
C THR A 9 -7.53 21.34 -11.49
N ARG A 10 -7.24 20.20 -10.83
CA ARG A 10 -8.24 19.28 -10.29
C ARG A 10 -8.55 19.52 -8.82
N LEU A 11 -7.86 20.46 -8.17
CA LEU A 11 -7.87 20.60 -6.71
C LEU A 11 -9.27 20.97 -6.18
N GLU A 12 -9.89 21.99 -6.76
CA GLU A 12 -11.25 22.42 -6.37
C GLU A 12 -12.30 21.34 -6.61
N ARG A 13 -12.19 20.61 -7.74
CA ARG A 13 -13.08 19.48 -8.04
C ARG A 13 -12.91 18.35 -7.04
N ALA A 14 -11.66 18.02 -6.67
CA ALA A 14 -11.37 16.98 -5.70
C ALA A 14 -11.90 17.33 -4.30
N GLU A 15 -11.76 18.58 -3.87
CA GLU A 15 -12.35 19.08 -2.62
C GLU A 15 -13.88 18.95 -2.62
N SER A 16 -14.53 19.39 -3.71
CA SER A 16 -15.99 19.28 -3.85
C SER A 16 -16.46 17.83 -3.74
N ILE A 17 -15.87 16.91 -4.52
CA ILE A 17 -16.23 15.48 -4.51
C ILE A 17 -16.03 14.86 -3.12
N ARG A 18 -14.94 15.20 -2.43
CA ARG A 18 -14.63 14.72 -1.07
C ARG A 18 -15.62 15.24 -0.02
N GLU A 19 -16.11 16.47 -0.21
CA GLU A 19 -17.07 17.14 0.66
C GLU A 19 -18.51 16.98 0.16
N LYS A 20 -18.89 15.77 -0.26
CA LYS A 20 -20.28 15.42 -0.65
C LYS A 20 -20.83 16.25 -1.81
N GLY A 21 -19.96 16.73 -2.69
CA GLY A 21 -20.32 17.54 -3.86
C GLY A 21 -20.55 19.02 -3.55
N THR A 22 -20.10 19.50 -2.39
CA THR A 22 -20.36 20.85 -1.91
C THR A 22 -19.13 21.75 -2.01
N ILE A 23 -19.35 23.06 -2.12
CA ILE A 23 -18.28 24.08 -2.06
C ILE A 23 -17.87 24.45 -0.63
N ARG A 24 -17.98 23.51 0.31
CA ARG A 24 -17.71 23.73 1.74
C ARG A 24 -16.31 24.29 1.99
N SER A 25 -15.28 23.78 1.31
CA SER A 25 -13.91 24.30 1.44
C SER A 25 -13.78 25.77 0.98
N GLN A 26 -14.49 26.16 -0.08
CA GLN A 26 -14.49 27.56 -0.55
C GLN A 26 -15.19 28.49 0.47
N PHE A 27 -16.27 28.01 1.08
CA PHE A 27 -16.96 28.73 2.16
C PHE A 27 -16.03 28.96 3.37
N PHE A 28 -15.31 27.92 3.83
CA PHE A 28 -14.33 28.07 4.93
C PHE A 28 -13.16 29.00 4.56
N ARG A 29 -12.83 29.14 3.27
CA ARG A 29 -11.84 30.10 2.76
C ARG A 29 -12.40 31.52 2.55
N GLY A 30 -13.68 31.77 2.82
CA GLY A 30 -14.32 33.07 2.62
C GLY A 30 -14.52 33.45 1.14
N GLN A 31 -14.46 32.49 0.22
CA GLN A 31 -14.60 32.72 -1.23
C GLN A 31 -16.05 32.80 -1.69
N VAL A 32 -16.99 32.32 -0.86
CA VAL A 32 -18.45 32.34 -1.10
C VAL A 32 -19.20 32.58 0.20
N ASP A 33 -20.37 33.23 0.11
CA ASP A 33 -21.16 33.60 1.29
C ASP A 33 -21.91 32.44 1.96
N LYS A 34 -22.21 31.39 1.18
CA LYS A 34 -22.92 30.18 1.65
C LYS A 34 -22.38 28.94 0.97
N TYR A 35 -22.25 27.85 1.71
CA TYR A 35 -21.95 26.55 1.11
C TYR A 35 -23.21 25.98 0.46
N THR A 36 -23.07 25.43 -0.74
CA THR A 36 -24.17 24.80 -1.49
C THR A 36 -23.69 23.52 -2.16
N TRP A 37 -24.64 22.65 -2.51
CA TRP A 37 -24.39 21.47 -3.33
C TRP A 37 -24.30 21.88 -4.81
N ARG A 38 -23.23 21.50 -5.50
CA ARG A 38 -22.97 21.91 -6.90
C ARG A 38 -22.66 20.77 -7.85
N ASP A 39 -22.28 19.59 -7.35
CA ASP A 39 -21.89 18.46 -8.18
C ASP A 39 -22.14 17.14 -7.44
N ILE A 40 -22.09 16.02 -8.14
CA ILE A 40 -22.10 14.69 -7.51
C ILE A 40 -20.83 14.54 -6.65
N GLY A 41 -20.98 14.00 -5.45
CA GLY A 41 -19.87 13.70 -4.56
C GLY A 41 -20.22 12.63 -3.54
N SER A 42 -19.25 12.32 -2.68
CA SER A 42 -19.40 11.34 -1.61
C SER A 42 -18.68 11.81 -0.34
N SER A 43 -18.71 11.02 0.73
CA SER A 43 -18.05 11.34 1.99
C SER A 43 -16.73 10.59 2.10
N TYR A 44 -15.64 11.20 1.58
CA TYR A 44 -14.29 10.63 1.63
C TYR A 44 -13.43 11.24 2.76
N LEU A 45 -14.04 11.42 3.93
CA LEU A 45 -13.40 11.98 5.12
C LEU A 45 -12.82 10.85 5.99
N MET A 46 -11.60 11.05 6.47
CA MET A 46 -11.00 10.23 7.53
C MET A 46 -11.44 10.82 8.88
N SER A 47 -11.70 9.97 9.88
CA SER A 47 -11.95 10.49 11.24
C SER A 47 -10.67 11.00 11.89
N ASP A 48 -10.77 11.99 12.77
CA ASP A 48 -9.60 12.55 13.46
C ASP A 48 -8.87 11.50 14.32
N LEU A 49 -9.59 10.52 14.86
CA LEU A 49 -8.99 9.39 15.58
C LEU A 49 -8.10 8.53 14.65
N GLN A 50 -8.56 8.25 13.43
CA GLN A 50 -7.75 7.55 12.44
C GLN A 50 -6.55 8.39 11.99
N ALA A 51 -6.74 9.71 11.85
CA ALA A 51 -5.68 10.64 11.49
C ALA A 51 -4.60 10.72 12.59
N ALA A 52 -4.98 10.75 13.87
CA ALA A 52 -4.05 10.73 15.00
C ALA A 52 -3.24 9.42 15.05
N TYR A 53 -3.89 8.29 14.79
CA TYR A 53 -3.20 7.00 14.72
C TYR A 53 -2.20 6.95 13.55
N LEU A 54 -2.62 7.42 12.37
CA LEU A 54 -1.76 7.53 11.20
C LEU A 54 -0.58 8.50 11.44
N TRP A 55 -0.81 9.60 12.14
CA TRP A 55 0.21 10.61 12.42
C TRP A 55 1.43 10.01 13.13
N ALA A 56 1.19 9.24 14.21
CA ALA A 56 2.27 8.55 14.92
C ALA A 56 3.05 7.57 14.01
N GLN A 57 2.37 6.93 13.05
CA GLN A 57 3.03 6.06 12.06
C GLN A 57 3.86 6.85 11.05
N LEU A 58 3.40 8.04 10.64
CA LEU A 58 4.12 8.91 9.70
C LEU A 58 5.39 9.50 10.35
N GLU A 59 5.32 9.89 11.62
CA GLU A 59 6.51 10.33 12.38
C GLU A 59 7.59 9.24 12.46
N ALA A 60 7.17 7.97 12.49
CA ALA A 60 8.06 6.81 12.50
C ALA A 60 8.30 6.20 11.12
N ALA A 61 7.87 6.83 10.02
CA ALA A 61 7.81 6.20 8.69
C ALA A 61 9.17 5.66 8.22
N ASP A 62 10.24 6.45 8.37
CA ASP A 62 11.59 6.04 7.95
C ASP A 62 12.08 4.86 8.80
N ARG A 63 11.88 4.91 10.11
CA ARG A 63 12.25 3.81 11.03
C ARG A 63 11.51 2.52 10.65
N ILE A 64 10.22 2.61 10.38
CA ILE A 64 9.40 1.48 9.95
C ILE A 64 9.91 0.92 8.62
N ASN A 65 10.20 1.79 7.65
CA ASN A 65 10.67 1.38 6.33
C ASN A 65 12.05 0.70 6.40
N GLN A 66 12.99 1.26 7.16
CA GLN A 66 14.32 0.68 7.32
C GLN A 66 14.28 -0.70 7.98
N GLN A 67 13.43 -0.88 9.01
CA GLN A 67 13.25 -2.19 9.62
C GLN A 67 12.72 -3.22 8.61
N ARG A 68 11.77 -2.82 7.77
CA ARG A 68 11.22 -3.69 6.72
C ARG A 68 12.26 -4.04 5.67
N LEU A 69 13.06 -3.07 5.23
CA LEU A 69 14.14 -3.30 4.28
C LEU A 69 15.18 -4.28 4.83
N SER A 70 15.55 -4.15 6.10
CA SER A 70 16.47 -5.07 6.77
C SER A 70 15.92 -6.49 6.81
N LEU A 71 14.66 -6.68 7.24
CA LEU A 71 14.01 -7.99 7.25
C LEU A 71 13.89 -8.58 5.83
N TRP A 72 13.55 -7.76 4.85
CA TRP A 72 13.45 -8.16 3.47
C TRP A 72 14.80 -8.65 2.92
N GLN A 73 15.89 -7.94 3.24
CA GLN A 73 17.24 -8.34 2.83
C GLN A 73 17.66 -9.66 3.48
N THR A 74 17.33 -9.88 4.74
CA THR A 74 17.57 -11.16 5.43
C THR A 74 16.93 -12.34 4.68
N TYR A 75 15.66 -12.21 4.27
CA TYR A 75 15.01 -13.24 3.45
C TYR A 75 15.66 -13.41 2.08
N TYR A 76 16.04 -12.29 1.44
CA TYR A 76 16.69 -12.32 0.14
C TYR A 76 18.01 -13.10 0.18
N ASP A 77 18.87 -12.78 1.15
CA ASP A 77 20.18 -13.40 1.31
C ASP A 77 20.06 -14.89 1.65
N ALA A 78 19.17 -15.23 2.60
CA ALA A 78 18.96 -16.60 3.05
C ALA A 78 18.38 -17.52 1.94
N LEU A 79 17.54 -16.97 1.06
CA LEU A 79 16.87 -17.74 0.01
C LEU A 79 17.58 -17.69 -1.35
N THR A 80 18.59 -16.81 -1.51
CA THR A 80 19.41 -16.71 -2.73
C THR A 80 20.01 -18.06 -3.19
N PRO A 81 20.54 -18.92 -2.31
CA PRO A 81 21.05 -20.24 -2.73
C PRO A 81 19.99 -21.11 -3.41
N LEU A 82 18.74 -21.10 -2.92
CA LEU A 82 17.64 -21.87 -3.51
C LEU A 82 17.26 -21.33 -4.89
N ALA A 83 17.31 -20.01 -5.05
CA ALA A 83 17.05 -19.35 -6.33
C ALA A 83 18.14 -19.65 -7.36
N ARG A 84 19.41 -19.61 -6.95
CA ARG A 84 20.56 -20.00 -7.80
C ARG A 84 20.47 -21.47 -8.22
N ALA A 85 19.91 -22.34 -7.39
CA ALA A 85 19.63 -23.73 -7.72
C ALA A 85 18.36 -23.94 -8.57
N GLY A 86 17.67 -22.88 -9.00
CA GLY A 86 16.46 -22.95 -9.82
C GLY A 86 15.24 -23.57 -9.11
N ARG A 87 15.22 -23.56 -7.77
CA ARG A 87 14.09 -24.11 -6.99
C ARG A 87 12.96 -23.12 -6.83
N ILE A 88 13.30 -21.84 -6.68
CA ILE A 88 12.36 -20.74 -6.47
C ILE A 88 12.80 -19.52 -7.30
N GLU A 89 11.90 -18.57 -7.53
CA GLU A 89 12.24 -17.24 -8.03
C GLU A 89 12.08 -16.23 -6.89
N LEU A 90 13.09 -15.37 -6.69
CA LEU A 90 13.03 -14.26 -5.73
C LEU A 90 12.40 -13.02 -6.37
N PRO A 91 11.96 -12.02 -5.58
CA PRO A 91 11.49 -10.77 -6.14
C PRO A 91 12.59 -10.05 -6.92
N SER A 92 12.24 -9.50 -8.09
CA SER A 92 13.10 -8.60 -8.84
C SER A 92 12.75 -7.14 -8.55
N ILE A 93 13.78 -6.31 -8.39
CA ILE A 93 13.65 -4.86 -8.23
C ILE A 93 14.20 -4.23 -9.53
N PRO A 94 13.37 -3.51 -10.31
CA PRO A 94 13.83 -2.85 -11.52
C PRO A 94 14.93 -1.84 -11.25
N GLU A 95 15.79 -1.63 -12.24
CA GLU A 95 16.81 -0.58 -12.18
C GLU A 95 16.14 0.79 -11.99
N ASN A 96 16.71 1.62 -11.11
CA ASN A 96 16.18 2.93 -10.70
C ASN A 96 14.87 2.91 -9.87
N CYS A 97 14.42 1.76 -9.36
CA CYS A 97 13.30 1.69 -8.41
C CYS A 97 13.76 1.49 -6.97
N GLY A 98 13.30 2.35 -6.07
CA GLY A 98 13.33 2.09 -4.62
C GLY A 98 12.09 1.30 -4.19
N HIS A 99 12.27 0.15 -3.57
CA HIS A 99 11.18 -0.59 -2.94
C HIS A 99 11.03 -0.19 -1.47
N ASN A 100 9.84 -0.37 -0.90
CA ASN A 100 9.53 -0.09 0.51
C ASN A 100 9.37 -1.36 1.35
N ALA A 101 9.87 -2.50 0.84
CA ALA A 101 9.70 -3.82 1.43
C ALA A 101 8.24 -4.11 1.87
N HIS A 102 7.26 -3.79 1.01
CA HIS A 102 5.85 -4.05 1.33
C HIS A 102 5.58 -5.50 1.69
N MET A 103 6.15 -6.39 0.88
CA MET A 103 6.06 -7.83 1.00
C MET A 103 7.35 -8.47 0.49
N PHE A 104 7.65 -9.67 0.98
CA PHE A 104 8.61 -10.58 0.37
C PHE A 104 7.82 -11.74 -0.23
N TYR A 105 7.89 -11.91 -1.54
CA TYR A 105 7.23 -13.02 -2.23
C TYR A 105 8.29 -13.97 -2.81
N ILE A 106 7.90 -15.21 -3.05
CA ILE A 106 8.68 -16.14 -3.86
C ILE A 106 7.75 -16.74 -4.92
N LYS A 107 8.29 -17.08 -6.08
CA LYS A 107 7.54 -17.87 -7.07
C LYS A 107 8.04 -19.30 -7.03
N LEU A 108 7.08 -20.21 -7.11
CA LEU A 108 7.29 -21.65 -7.15
C LEU A 108 6.89 -22.16 -8.53
N ARG A 109 7.10 -23.44 -8.77
CA ARG A 109 6.91 -24.04 -10.10
C ARG A 109 5.47 -23.99 -10.57
N ASP A 110 4.54 -24.30 -9.66
CA ASP A 110 3.12 -24.41 -9.95
C ASP A 110 2.26 -24.29 -8.68
N ILE A 111 0.95 -24.43 -8.85
CA ILE A 111 -0.04 -24.37 -7.77
C ILE A 111 0.12 -25.51 -6.76
N ALA A 112 0.54 -26.70 -7.20
CA ALA A 112 0.69 -27.86 -6.31
C ALA A 112 1.88 -27.66 -5.38
N ASP A 113 3.03 -27.23 -5.93
CA ASP A 113 4.24 -26.88 -5.18
C ASP A 113 3.95 -25.77 -4.15
N ARG A 114 3.23 -24.73 -4.57
CA ARG A 114 2.79 -23.66 -3.67
C ARG A 114 1.88 -24.14 -2.54
N SER A 115 0.90 -24.97 -2.86
CA SER A 115 -0.05 -25.46 -1.86
C SER A 115 0.63 -26.38 -0.85
N ALA A 116 1.57 -27.23 -1.31
CA ALA A 116 2.40 -28.05 -0.44
C ALA A 116 3.25 -27.20 0.50
N LEU A 117 3.93 -26.15 -0.01
CA LEU A 117 4.71 -25.26 0.84
C LEU A 117 3.86 -24.53 1.87
N ILE A 118 2.68 -24.00 1.49
CA ILE A 118 1.79 -23.31 2.43
C ILE A 118 1.34 -24.26 3.55
N ASN A 119 1.00 -25.51 3.22
CA ASN A 119 0.63 -26.50 4.23
C ASN A 119 1.79 -26.85 5.16
N PHE A 120 2.98 -27.06 4.61
CA PHE A 120 4.19 -27.30 5.40
C PHE A 120 4.50 -26.14 6.36
N LEU A 121 4.43 -24.89 5.89
CA LEU A 121 4.63 -23.72 6.73
C LEU A 121 3.55 -23.60 7.80
N LYS A 122 2.29 -23.90 7.45
CA LYS A 122 1.17 -23.90 8.39
C LYS A 122 1.35 -24.92 9.52
N GLU A 123 1.86 -26.11 9.23
CA GLU A 123 2.20 -27.12 10.24
C GLU A 123 3.30 -26.64 11.20
N ALA A 124 4.17 -25.75 10.73
CA ALA A 124 5.17 -25.05 11.54
C ALA A 124 4.67 -23.72 12.15
N GLU A 125 3.35 -23.47 12.15
CA GLU A 125 2.70 -22.25 12.65
C GLU A 125 3.12 -20.95 11.92
N ILE A 126 3.63 -21.07 10.69
CA ILE A 126 3.99 -19.94 9.83
C ILE A 126 2.88 -19.72 8.80
N LEU A 127 2.16 -18.59 8.94
CA LEU A 127 1.11 -18.22 7.99
C LEU A 127 1.69 -17.53 6.76
N ALA A 128 1.80 -18.27 5.66
CA ALA A 128 2.08 -17.74 4.32
C ALA A 128 0.78 -17.66 3.49
N VAL A 129 0.61 -16.57 2.73
CA VAL A 129 -0.62 -16.30 1.95
C VAL A 129 -0.31 -16.05 0.48
N ILE A 130 -1.33 -16.20 -0.36
CA ILE A 130 -1.26 -15.88 -1.79
C ILE A 130 -1.62 -14.41 -2.04
N GLN A 131 -1.00 -13.79 -3.03
CA GLN A 131 -1.25 -12.38 -3.40
C GLN A 131 -1.90 -12.30 -4.78
N TYR A 132 -3.23 -12.07 -4.81
CA TYR A 132 -4.10 -11.97 -5.99
C TYR A 132 -3.96 -13.09 -7.05
N TRP A 133 -5.00 -13.27 -7.85
CA TRP A 133 -4.93 -14.19 -8.99
C TRP A 133 -4.10 -13.54 -10.09
N ARG A 134 -2.84 -13.94 -10.22
CA ARG A 134 -2.05 -13.66 -11.42
C ARG A 134 -2.13 -14.91 -12.30
N PHE A 135 -2.73 -14.78 -13.48
CA PHE A 135 -2.63 -15.78 -14.55
C PHE A 135 -1.15 -15.88 -14.94
N ILE A 136 -0.45 -16.85 -14.36
CA ILE A 136 0.82 -17.36 -14.85
C ILE A 136 0.71 -18.88 -14.76
#